data_AF-A0A7N5JH53-F1
#
_entry.id   AF-A0A7N5JH53-F1
#
_cell.length_a   1.000
_cell.length_b   1.000
_cell.length_c   1.000
_cell.angle_alpha   90.00
_cell.angle_beta   90.00
_cell.angle_gamma   90.00
#
_symmetry.space_group_name_H-M   'P 1'
#
loop_
_entity.id
_entity.type
_entity.pdbx_description
1 polymer ?
#
loop_
_entity_poly.entity_id
_entity_poly.type
_entity_poly.pdbx_seq_one_letter_code
_entity_poly.pdbx_strand_id
1 'polypeptide(L)'
;MDLVLNAADYYFFTPYIYPASWSEDDIFRQTISLLIITNLGAYVLYFFFATLSYYFVYDHSLMKHPQFLKNQVYREITFTVQSLPWMSIPTVSLFLLELRGYSKLYDDIGEFPSGWFQLIVSVLSFLFFTDMLIYWIHRGLHHRLVYKRIHKPHHLWKIPSPFASHAFHPVDGFLQSLPYHIYPFIFPLHKVVYLSLYILVNIWTISIHDENGCKNEKLFSGELTKTE
;
A
#
# COMPACT_ATOMS: atom_id res chain seq x y z
N MET A 1 6.19 12.57 4.64
CA MET A 1 5.81 12.07 5.98
C MET A 1 6.06 13.11 7.06
N ASP A 2 7.02 14.01 6.87
CA ASP A 2 7.23 15.23 7.69
C ASP A 2 5.93 15.99 7.96
N LEU A 3 5.12 16.28 6.93
CA LEU A 3 3.85 17.01 7.09
C LEU A 3 2.90 16.31 8.08
N VAL A 4 2.82 14.98 8.01
CA VAL A 4 1.93 14.17 8.86
C VAL A 4 2.50 14.07 10.27
N LEU A 5 3.81 13.84 10.39
CA LEU A 5 4.49 13.73 11.68
C LEU A 5 4.44 15.06 12.44
N ASN A 6 4.77 16.18 11.80
CA ASN A 6 4.74 17.51 12.41
C ASN A 6 3.33 17.86 12.89
N ALA A 7 2.29 17.55 12.10
CA ALA A 7 0.91 17.73 12.53
C ALA A 7 0.57 16.85 13.75
N ALA A 8 0.96 15.58 13.73
CA ALA A 8 0.73 14.67 14.86
C ALA A 8 1.48 15.09 16.12
N ASP A 9 2.73 15.55 15.99
CA ASP A 9 3.52 16.08 17.11
C ASP A 9 2.88 17.34 17.69
N TYR A 10 2.52 18.30 16.84
CA TYR A 10 1.90 19.56 17.27
C TYR A 10 0.55 19.36 17.98
N TYR A 11 -0.35 18.57 17.39
CA TYR A 11 -1.72 18.44 17.90
C TYR A 11 -1.89 17.34 18.95
N PHE A 12 -1.02 16.34 19.00
CA PHE A 12 -1.25 15.15 19.81
C PHE A 12 -0.05 14.66 20.61
N PHE A 13 1.08 14.35 19.96
CA PHE A 13 2.17 13.68 20.68
C PHE A 13 2.91 14.60 21.65
N THR A 14 3.27 15.83 21.26
CA THR A 14 3.97 16.77 22.14
C THR A 14 3.12 17.20 23.34
N PRO A 15 1.81 17.51 23.19
CA PRO A 15 1.02 17.97 24.32
C PRO A 15 0.59 16.85 25.29
N TYR A 16 0.40 15.62 24.81
CA TYR A 16 -0.28 14.57 25.60
C TYR A 16 0.52 13.29 25.83
N ILE A 17 1.52 12.97 24.99
CA ILE A 17 2.17 11.66 25.00
C ILE A 17 3.63 11.75 25.45
N TYR A 18 4.42 12.64 24.84
CA TYR A 18 5.84 12.77 25.15
C TYR A 18 6.11 13.86 26.18
N PRO A 19 7.11 13.68 27.06
CA PRO A 19 7.53 14.73 27.97
C PRO A 19 8.15 15.90 27.20
N ALA A 20 7.98 17.12 27.71
CA ALA A 20 8.53 18.34 27.10
C ALA A 20 10.06 18.32 26.94
N SER A 21 10.77 17.45 27.67
CA SER A 21 12.22 17.27 27.57
C SER A 21 12.68 16.41 26.39
N TRP A 22 11.78 15.69 25.71
CA TRP A 22 12.13 14.81 24.60
C TRP A 22 11.88 15.51 23.26
N SER A 23 12.96 15.94 22.60
CA SER A 23 12.91 16.72 21.35
C SER A 23 12.19 16.00 20.21
N GLU A 24 11.43 16.75 19.40
CA GLU A 24 10.77 16.31 18.15
C GLU A 24 11.78 15.80 17.10
N ASP A 25 13.02 16.30 17.12
CA ASP A 25 14.08 15.91 16.18
C ASP A 25 14.82 14.62 16.58
N ASP A 26 14.53 14.09 17.77
CA ASP A 26 15.17 12.86 18.26
C ASP A 26 14.76 11.65 17.42
N ILE A 27 15.76 10.86 17.00
CA ILE A 27 15.53 9.76 16.07
C ILE A 27 14.65 8.66 16.66
N PHE A 28 14.75 8.39 17.97
CA PHE A 28 13.94 7.35 18.61
C PHE A 28 12.48 7.80 18.72
N ARG A 29 12.25 9.07 19.10
CA ARG A 29 10.91 9.66 19.10
C ARG A 29 10.28 9.60 17.71
N GLN A 30 10.99 10.08 16.68
CA GLN A 30 10.49 10.06 15.30
C GLN A 30 10.18 8.63 14.85
N THR A 31 11.03 7.66 15.18
CA THR A 31 10.81 6.24 14.84
C THR A 31 9.53 5.70 15.48
N ILE A 32 9.34 5.94 16.78
CA ILE A 32 8.15 5.48 17.51
C ILE A 32 6.89 6.16 16.98
N SER A 33 6.91 7.49 16.81
CA SER A 33 5.78 8.24 16.25
C SER A 33 5.42 7.77 14.85
N LEU A 34 6.41 7.57 13.97
CA LEU A 34 6.18 7.08 12.61
C LEU A 34 5.61 5.65 12.61
N LEU A 35 6.07 4.75 13.49
CA LEU A 35 5.46 3.42 13.62
C LEU A 35 3.99 3.53 14.01
N ILE A 36 3.65 4.38 14.97
CA ILE A 36 2.26 4.60 15.41
C ILE A 36 1.42 5.18 14.27
N ILE A 37 1.86 6.30 13.67
CA ILE A 37 1.15 6.98 12.58
C ILE A 37 0.95 6.04 11.39
N THR A 38 2.00 5.34 10.97
CA THR A 38 1.97 4.48 9.77
C THR A 38 1.00 3.32 9.97
N ASN A 39 1.02 2.67 11.13
CA ASN A 39 0.10 1.56 11.41
C ASN A 39 -1.35 2.03 11.55
N LEU A 40 -1.58 3.10 12.32
CA LEU A 40 -2.93 3.64 12.49
C LEU A 40 -3.49 4.14 11.16
N GLY A 41 -2.70 4.88 10.38
CA GLY A 41 -3.08 5.34 9.05
C GLY A 41 -3.39 4.19 8.10
N ALA A 42 -2.53 3.15 8.07
CA ALA A 42 -2.77 1.96 7.26
C ALA A 42 -4.07 1.25 7.65
N TYR A 43 -4.35 1.08 8.95
CA TYR A 43 -5.60 0.48 9.41
C TYR A 43 -6.81 1.33 9.08
N VAL A 44 -6.74 2.65 9.25
CA VAL A 44 -7.86 3.55 8.92
C VAL A 44 -8.15 3.49 7.42
N LEU A 45 -7.14 3.63 6.56
CA LEU A 45 -7.31 3.54 5.11
C LEU A 45 -7.86 2.17 4.71
N TYR A 46 -7.27 1.09 5.22
CA TYR A 46 -7.70 -0.28 4.94
C TYR A 46 -9.16 -0.51 5.35
N PHE A 47 -9.50 -0.32 6.62
CA PHE A 47 -10.85 -0.61 7.10
C PHE A 47 -11.88 0.33 6.49
N PHE A 48 -11.57 1.62 6.31
CA PHE A 48 -12.52 2.56 5.73
C PHE A 48 -12.83 2.20 4.27
N PHE A 49 -11.81 2.13 3.41
CA PHE A 49 -12.03 1.90 1.98
C PHE A 49 -12.43 0.46 1.66
N ALA A 50 -11.90 -0.55 2.36
CA ALA A 50 -12.33 -1.93 2.14
C ALA A 50 -13.79 -2.14 2.59
N THR A 51 -14.22 -1.48 3.68
CA THR A 51 -15.63 -1.53 4.10
C THR A 51 -16.55 -0.84 3.11
N LEU A 52 -16.18 0.35 2.64
CA LEU A 52 -16.96 1.04 1.60
C LEU A 52 -17.07 0.17 0.34
N SER A 53 -15.96 -0.39 -0.13
CA SER A 53 -15.97 -1.24 -1.31
C SER A 53 -16.80 -2.51 -1.08
N TYR A 54 -16.67 -3.14 0.08
CA TYR A 54 -17.45 -4.32 0.46
C TYR A 54 -18.95 -4.08 0.37
N TYR A 55 -19.46 -2.95 0.90
CA TYR A 55 -20.90 -2.70 0.92
C TYR A 55 -21.45 -2.07 -0.36
N PHE A 56 -20.66 -1.25 -1.07
CA PHE A 56 -21.18 -0.45 -2.20
C PHE A 56 -20.74 -0.93 -3.58
N VAL A 57 -19.64 -1.68 -3.69
CA VAL A 57 -19.04 -2.06 -4.98
C VAL A 57 -18.98 -3.58 -5.16
N TYR A 58 -18.66 -4.32 -4.09
CA TYR A 58 -18.40 -5.76 -4.15
C TYR A 58 -19.66 -6.58 -4.47
N ASP A 59 -19.52 -7.47 -5.48
CA ASP A 59 -20.56 -8.44 -5.80
C ASP A 59 -20.57 -9.61 -4.82
N HIS A 60 -21.50 -9.57 -3.87
CA HIS A 60 -21.67 -10.61 -2.85
C HIS A 60 -22.10 -11.96 -3.44
N SER A 61 -22.52 -12.04 -4.71
CA SER A 61 -22.79 -13.31 -5.38
C SER A 61 -21.54 -14.20 -5.48
N LEU A 62 -20.35 -13.59 -5.54
CA LEU A 62 -19.04 -14.26 -5.57
C LEU A 62 -18.79 -15.13 -4.33
N MET A 63 -19.40 -14.81 -3.19
CA MET A 63 -19.26 -15.59 -1.96
C MET A 63 -19.90 -16.99 -2.05
N LYS A 64 -20.74 -17.23 -3.07
CA LYS A 64 -21.33 -18.55 -3.34
C LYS A 64 -20.41 -19.43 -4.20
N HIS A 65 -19.32 -18.88 -4.72
CA HIS A 65 -18.40 -19.62 -5.58
C HIS A 65 -17.75 -20.79 -4.84
N PRO A 66 -17.59 -21.98 -5.45
CA PRO A 66 -17.00 -23.15 -4.77
C PRO A 66 -15.58 -22.94 -4.24
N GLN A 67 -14.84 -21.98 -4.82
CA GLN A 67 -13.50 -21.63 -4.37
C GLN A 67 -13.46 -20.53 -3.31
N PHE A 68 -14.62 -19.96 -2.93
CA PHE A 68 -14.72 -19.04 -1.80
C PHE A 68 -14.60 -19.83 -0.49
N LEU A 69 -13.61 -19.49 0.32
CA LEU A 69 -13.26 -20.27 1.50
C LEU A 69 -14.23 -20.02 2.66
N LYS A 70 -14.38 -21.01 3.54
CA LYS A 70 -15.13 -20.82 4.78
C LYS A 70 -14.50 -19.72 5.63
N ASN A 71 -15.33 -18.78 6.10
CA ASN A 71 -14.94 -17.61 6.88
C ASN A 71 -13.85 -16.76 6.20
N GLN A 72 -13.83 -16.69 4.86
CA GLN A 72 -12.73 -16.05 4.12
C GLN A 72 -12.50 -14.59 4.54
N VAL A 73 -13.56 -13.77 4.61
CA VAL A 73 -13.45 -12.35 5.01
C VAL A 73 -12.76 -12.19 6.37
N TYR A 74 -13.16 -12.97 7.37
CA TYR A 74 -12.52 -12.95 8.69
C TYR A 74 -11.03 -13.32 8.61
N ARG A 75 -10.69 -14.33 7.79
CA ARG A 75 -9.31 -14.80 7.61
C ARG A 75 -8.46 -13.77 6.86
N GLU A 76 -9.02 -13.12 5.85
CA GLU A 76 -8.38 -12.03 5.10
C GLU A 76 -8.06 -10.86 6.03
N ILE A 77 -9.06 -10.37 6.79
CA ILE A 77 -8.88 -9.30 7.79
C ILE A 77 -7.81 -9.69 8.82
N THR A 78 -7.90 -10.89 9.39
CA THR A 78 -6.93 -11.37 10.40
C THR A 78 -5.52 -11.36 9.82
N PHE A 79 -5.35 -11.82 8.58
CA PHE A 79 -4.05 -11.89 7.96
C PHE A 79 -3.48 -10.50 7.65
N THR A 80 -4.32 -9.58 7.16
CA THR A 80 -3.93 -8.17 6.99
C THR A 80 -3.49 -7.53 8.30
N VAL A 81 -4.31 -7.66 9.35
CA VAL A 81 -4.02 -7.05 10.67
C VAL A 81 -2.73 -7.58 11.26
N GLN A 82 -2.43 -8.87 11.06
CA GLN A 82 -1.17 -9.45 11.51
C GLN A 82 0.02 -8.97 10.68
N SER A 83 -0.15 -8.75 9.36
CA SER A 83 0.95 -8.43 8.45
C SER A 83 1.36 -6.95 8.43
N LEU A 84 0.41 -6.02 8.56
CA LEU A 84 0.67 -4.58 8.45
C LEU A 84 1.78 -4.07 9.41
N PRO A 85 1.82 -4.45 10.71
CA PRO A 85 2.89 -4.04 11.60
C PRO A 85 4.28 -4.46 11.12
N TRP A 86 4.41 -5.67 10.61
CA TRP A 86 5.69 -6.18 10.10
C TRP A 86 6.11 -5.48 8.80
N MET A 87 5.15 -5.14 7.93
CA MET A 87 5.40 -4.33 6.74
C MET A 87 5.84 -2.91 7.10
N SER A 88 5.26 -2.34 8.17
CA SER A 88 5.55 -0.97 8.58
C SER A 88 6.99 -0.75 9.03
N ILE A 89 7.67 -1.76 9.58
CA ILE A 89 9.04 -1.63 10.10
C ILE A 89 10.03 -1.14 9.01
N PRO A 90 10.21 -1.86 7.89
CA PRO A 90 11.10 -1.39 6.82
C PRO A 90 10.56 -0.13 6.12
N THR A 91 9.25 0.07 6.06
CA THR A 91 8.66 1.30 5.50
C THR A 91 8.98 2.52 6.34
N VAL A 92 8.93 2.43 7.67
CA VAL A 92 9.31 3.51 8.59
C VAL A 92 10.79 3.85 8.46
N SER A 93 11.66 2.88 8.21
CA SER A 93 13.07 3.16 7.90
C SER A 93 13.21 4.07 6.67
N LEU A 94 12.42 3.85 5.63
CA LEU A 94 12.40 4.73 4.45
C LEU A 94 11.84 6.12 4.79
N PHE A 95 10.77 6.20 5.58
CA PHE A 95 10.23 7.47 6.04
C PHE A 95 11.23 8.26 6.92
N LEU A 96 12.01 7.58 7.76
CA LEU A 96 13.07 8.24 8.51
C LEU A 96 14.14 8.82 7.60
N LEU A 97 14.56 8.08 6.57
CA LEU A 97 15.51 8.61 5.58
C LEU A 97 14.93 9.81 4.83
N GLU A 98 13.63 9.76 4.50
CA GLU A 98 12.91 10.88 3.90
C GLU A 98 12.95 12.13 4.80
N LEU A 99 12.62 11.99 6.09
CA LEU A 99 12.67 13.06 7.10
C LEU A 99 14.07 13.63 7.28
N ARG A 100 15.10 12.79 7.15
CA ARG A 100 16.51 13.21 7.29
C ARG A 100 17.07 13.85 6.01
N GLY A 101 16.23 14.12 5.01
CA GLY A 101 16.60 14.87 3.82
C GLY A 101 17.31 14.04 2.75
N TYR A 102 17.24 12.70 2.82
CA TYR A 102 17.80 11.83 1.78
C TYR A 102 16.87 11.66 0.56
N SER A 103 15.61 12.09 0.67
CA SER A 103 14.67 12.11 -0.44
C SER A 103 14.78 13.40 -1.26
N LYS A 104 14.27 13.37 -2.49
CA LYS A 104 14.13 14.52 -3.40
C LYS A 104 12.72 15.12 -3.32
N LEU A 105 12.05 14.98 -2.18
CA LEU A 105 10.75 15.60 -1.97
C LEU A 105 10.88 17.11 -1.84
N TYR A 106 9.97 17.85 -2.45
CA TYR A 106 9.97 19.31 -2.44
C TYR A 106 8.59 19.89 -2.11
N ASP A 107 8.59 21.13 -1.60
CA ASP A 107 7.39 21.84 -1.14
C ASP A 107 6.83 22.84 -2.17
N ASP A 108 7.66 23.39 -3.05
CA ASP A 108 7.25 24.44 -3.98
C ASP A 108 6.96 23.89 -5.38
N ILE A 109 5.81 24.24 -5.96
CA ILE A 109 5.41 23.76 -7.29
C ILE A 109 6.16 24.51 -8.41
N GLY A 110 6.70 25.70 -8.13
CA GLY A 110 7.26 26.61 -9.13
C GLY A 110 6.21 27.46 -9.84
N GLU A 111 6.68 28.33 -10.74
CA GLU A 111 5.82 29.25 -11.50
C GLU A 111 5.00 28.54 -12.59
N PHE A 112 3.83 29.07 -12.91
CA PHE A 112 3.02 28.61 -14.03
C PHE A 112 3.56 29.16 -15.36
N PRO A 113 3.69 28.34 -16.44
CA PRO A 113 3.19 26.97 -16.59
C PRO A 113 4.22 25.86 -16.30
N SER A 114 5.50 26.19 -16.15
CA SER A 114 6.59 25.22 -16.11
C SER A 114 6.53 24.29 -14.89
N GLY A 115 6.26 24.83 -13.71
CA GLY A 115 6.13 24.08 -12.46
C GLY A 115 4.97 23.08 -12.49
N TRP A 116 3.84 23.51 -13.02
CA TRP A 116 2.65 22.65 -13.20
C TRP A 116 2.87 21.54 -14.23
N PHE A 117 3.57 21.85 -15.32
CA PHE A 117 3.95 20.84 -16.29
C PHE A 117 4.87 19.77 -15.67
N GLN A 118 5.88 20.19 -14.89
CA GLN A 118 6.74 19.27 -14.14
C GLN A 118 5.94 18.43 -13.15
N LEU A 119 4.96 19.01 -12.46
CA LEU A 119 4.08 18.29 -11.54
C LEU A 119 3.30 17.18 -12.26
N ILE A 120 2.68 17.47 -13.40
CA ILE A 120 1.94 16.48 -14.20
C ILE A 120 2.87 15.36 -14.68
N VAL A 121 4.06 15.72 -15.19
CA VAL A 121 5.07 14.74 -15.62
C VAL A 121 5.53 13.88 -14.45
N SER A 122 5.69 14.44 -13.25
CA SER A 122 6.07 13.69 -12.05
C SER A 122 4.99 12.66 -11.67
N VAL A 123 3.70 13.01 -11.76
CA VAL A 123 2.59 12.07 -11.53
C VAL A 123 2.59 10.93 -12.56
N LEU A 124 2.68 11.25 -13.84
CA LEU A 124 2.68 10.23 -14.90
C LEU A 124 3.88 9.29 -14.79
N SER A 125 5.06 9.84 -14.52
CA SER A 125 6.27 9.04 -14.33
C SER A 125 6.23 8.22 -13.04
N PHE A 126 5.62 8.73 -11.95
CA PHE A 126 5.37 7.96 -10.73
C PHE A 126 4.49 6.73 -11.02
N LEU A 127 3.36 6.93 -11.70
CA LEU A 127 2.44 5.84 -12.04
C LEU A 127 3.13 4.80 -12.94
N PHE A 128 3.83 5.25 -13.98
CA PHE A 128 4.56 4.36 -14.88
C PHE A 128 5.68 3.58 -14.15
N PHE A 129 6.48 4.27 -13.35
CA PHE A 129 7.57 3.65 -12.59
C PHE A 129 7.04 2.61 -11.62
N THR A 130 6.02 2.97 -10.84
CA THR A 130 5.47 2.10 -9.81
C THR A 130 4.81 0.87 -10.42
N ASP A 131 3.98 1.03 -11.46
CA ASP A 131 3.36 -0.10 -12.15
C ASP A 131 4.39 -1.06 -12.76
N MET A 132 5.41 -0.53 -13.45
CA MET A 132 6.46 -1.35 -14.06
C MET A 132 7.27 -2.12 -13.00
N LEU A 133 7.68 -1.46 -11.91
CA LEU A 133 8.48 -2.12 -10.88
C LEU A 133 7.64 -3.15 -10.10
N ILE A 134 6.39 -2.84 -9.79
CA ILE A 134 5.47 -3.78 -9.14
C ILE A 134 5.29 -5.01 -10.00
N TYR A 135 5.12 -4.85 -11.32
CA TYR A 135 5.06 -5.98 -12.25
C TYR A 135 6.28 -6.90 -12.13
N TRP A 136 7.49 -6.34 -12.16
CA TRP A 136 8.72 -7.15 -12.08
C TRP A 136 8.91 -7.80 -10.71
N ILE A 137 8.58 -7.09 -9.63
CA ILE A 137 8.62 -7.62 -8.26
C ILE A 137 7.61 -8.76 -8.12
N HIS A 138 6.38 -8.57 -8.56
CA HIS A 138 5.33 -9.58 -8.55
C HIS A 138 5.73 -10.80 -9.38
N ARG A 139 6.27 -10.61 -10.59
CA ARG A 139 6.81 -11.71 -11.41
C ARG A 139 7.95 -12.44 -10.71
N GLY A 140 8.83 -11.72 -10.00
CA GLY A 140 9.88 -12.30 -9.18
C GLY A 140 9.35 -13.10 -8.00
N LEU A 141 8.26 -12.64 -7.37
CA LEU A 141 7.58 -13.34 -6.27
C LEU A 141 6.93 -14.67 -6.71
N HIS A 142 6.59 -14.81 -8.01
CA HIS A 142 6.18 -16.07 -8.62
C HIS A 142 7.34 -17.04 -8.90
N HIS A 143 8.59 -16.63 -8.72
CA HIS A 143 9.72 -17.52 -8.91
C HIS A 143 9.71 -18.66 -7.88
N ARG A 144 10.03 -19.87 -8.32
CA ARG A 144 9.95 -21.13 -7.54
C ARG A 144 10.62 -21.09 -6.17
N LEU A 145 11.67 -20.28 -6.01
CA LEU A 145 12.44 -20.17 -4.76
C LEU A 145 11.68 -19.42 -3.66
N VAL A 146 10.84 -18.45 -4.02
CA VAL A 146 10.17 -17.55 -3.07
C VAL A 146 8.65 -17.78 -3.03
N TYR A 147 8.04 -18.20 -4.14
CA TYR A 147 6.59 -18.35 -4.27
C TYR A 147 5.97 -19.12 -3.10
N LYS A 148 6.44 -20.35 -2.84
CA LYS A 148 5.81 -21.23 -1.83
C LYS A 148 5.79 -20.63 -0.43
N ARG A 149 6.79 -19.81 -0.08
CA ARG A 149 6.99 -19.27 1.29
C ARG A 149 6.37 -17.89 1.46
N ILE A 150 6.51 -17.03 0.44
CA ILE A 150 6.21 -15.60 0.56
C ILE A 150 4.92 -15.26 -0.19
N HIS A 151 4.77 -15.72 -1.42
CA HIS A 151 3.68 -15.25 -2.30
C HIS A 151 2.44 -16.16 -2.33
N LYS A 152 2.62 -17.47 -2.10
CA LYS A 152 1.52 -18.45 -2.05
C LYS A 152 0.42 -18.10 -1.03
N PRO A 153 0.72 -17.57 0.18
CA PRO A 153 -0.32 -17.16 1.12
C PRO A 153 -1.28 -16.12 0.54
N HIS A 154 -0.79 -15.18 -0.28
CA HIS A 154 -1.63 -14.21 -0.96
C HIS A 154 -2.51 -14.86 -2.03
N HIS A 155 -1.96 -15.81 -2.79
CA HIS A 155 -2.72 -16.60 -3.80
C HIS A 155 -3.71 -17.62 -3.22
N LEU A 156 -3.84 -17.68 -1.89
CA LEU A 156 -4.86 -18.50 -1.24
C LEU A 156 -6.28 -17.97 -1.52
N TRP A 157 -6.41 -16.66 -1.67
CA TRP A 157 -7.68 -15.94 -1.87
C TRP A 157 -8.03 -15.88 -3.36
N LYS A 158 -8.47 -17.01 -3.94
CA LYS A 158 -8.75 -17.08 -5.38
C LYS A 158 -9.93 -16.21 -5.82
N ILE A 159 -10.96 -16.14 -4.98
CA ILE A 159 -12.10 -15.24 -5.14
C ILE A 159 -11.98 -14.20 -4.01
N PRO A 160 -11.09 -13.21 -4.13
CA PRO A 160 -10.84 -12.26 -3.05
C PRO A 160 -12.09 -11.43 -2.73
N SER A 161 -12.20 -11.02 -1.47
CA SER A 161 -13.02 -9.87 -1.08
C SER A 161 -12.13 -8.61 -0.99
N PRO A 162 -12.70 -7.40 -0.83
CA PRO A 162 -11.91 -6.18 -0.66
C PRO A 162 -10.92 -6.25 0.51
N PHE A 163 -11.26 -7.06 1.52
CA PHE A 163 -10.42 -7.28 2.68
C PHE A 163 -9.18 -8.13 2.38
N ALA A 164 -9.12 -8.84 1.24
CA ALA A 164 -7.95 -9.57 0.78
C ALA A 164 -6.82 -8.64 0.28
N SER A 165 -7.13 -7.37 0.01
CA SER A 165 -6.25 -6.39 -0.64
C SER A 165 -4.89 -6.22 0.02
N HIS A 166 -4.78 -6.51 1.32
CA HIS A 166 -3.56 -6.42 2.11
C HIS A 166 -3.23 -7.73 2.84
N ALA A 167 -3.87 -8.84 2.45
CA ALA A 167 -3.71 -10.15 3.10
C ALA A 167 -2.48 -10.90 2.54
N PHE A 168 -1.31 -10.28 2.69
CA PHE A 168 -0.02 -10.76 2.19
C PHE A 168 0.87 -11.31 3.31
N HIS A 169 1.88 -12.10 2.94
CA HIS A 169 3.06 -12.24 3.79
C HIS A 169 3.76 -10.86 3.94
N PRO A 170 4.30 -10.47 5.11
CA PRO A 170 4.86 -9.13 5.28
C PRO A 170 5.94 -8.74 4.26
N VAL A 171 6.84 -9.67 3.94
CA VAL A 171 7.88 -9.45 2.92
C VAL A 171 7.27 -9.24 1.53
N ASP A 172 6.19 -9.95 1.20
CA ASP A 172 5.49 -9.80 -0.07
C ASP A 172 4.88 -8.40 -0.18
N GLY A 173 4.06 -8.03 0.82
CA GLY A 173 3.42 -6.72 0.86
C GLY A 173 4.42 -5.56 0.87
N PHE A 174 5.52 -5.68 1.65
CA PHE A 174 6.58 -4.67 1.64
C PHE A 174 7.22 -4.54 0.25
N LEU A 175 7.63 -5.65 -0.37
CA LEU A 175 8.25 -5.62 -1.69
C LEU A 175 7.32 -5.01 -2.75
N GLN A 176 6.03 -5.37 -2.74
CA GLN A 176 5.06 -4.77 -3.67
C GLN A 176 4.80 -3.28 -3.38
N SER A 177 4.89 -2.83 -2.13
CA SER A 177 4.76 -1.40 -1.78
C SER A 177 6.03 -0.58 -2.03
N LEU A 178 7.19 -1.24 -2.12
CA LEU A 178 8.51 -0.61 -2.18
C LEU A 178 8.65 0.44 -3.30
N PRO A 179 8.15 0.23 -4.54
CA PRO A 179 8.29 1.19 -5.63
C PRO A 179 7.73 2.58 -5.30
N TYR A 180 6.62 2.65 -4.55
CA TYR A 180 6.04 3.92 -4.11
C TYR A 180 6.98 4.70 -3.21
N HIS A 181 7.67 3.99 -2.30
CA HIS A 181 8.53 4.60 -1.29
C HIS A 181 9.93 4.95 -1.82
N ILE A 182 10.46 4.21 -2.79
CA ILE A 182 11.79 4.50 -3.36
C ILE A 182 11.76 5.57 -4.45
N TYR A 183 10.61 5.77 -5.11
CA TYR A 183 10.48 6.79 -6.16
C TYR A 183 11.02 8.16 -5.74
N PRO A 184 10.61 8.75 -4.60
CA PRO A 184 11.10 10.07 -4.19
C PRO A 184 12.60 10.11 -3.86
N PHE A 185 13.30 8.98 -3.72
CA PHE A 185 14.76 8.96 -3.57
C PHE A 185 15.48 9.05 -4.92
N ILE A 186 14.81 8.67 -6.00
CA ILE A 186 15.38 8.62 -7.36
C ILE A 186 14.96 9.87 -8.14
N PHE A 187 13.69 10.24 -8.06
CA PHE A 187 13.09 11.34 -8.81
C PHE A 187 12.49 12.42 -7.89
N PRO A 188 12.53 13.70 -8.29
CA PRO A 188 11.83 14.75 -7.56
C PRO A 188 10.32 14.52 -7.54
N LEU A 189 9.69 14.76 -6.39
CA LEU A 189 8.24 14.66 -6.26
C LEU A 189 7.72 15.67 -5.23
N HIS A 190 6.62 16.35 -5.54
CA HIS A 190 6.01 17.28 -4.61
C HIS A 190 5.39 16.55 -3.42
N LYS A 191 5.64 17.00 -2.18
CA LYS A 191 5.23 16.29 -0.95
C LYS A 191 3.74 16.01 -0.87
N VAL A 192 2.89 17.01 -1.17
CA VAL A 192 1.43 16.85 -1.12
C VAL A 192 0.94 15.90 -2.22
N VAL A 193 1.61 15.88 -3.38
CA VAL A 193 1.28 14.96 -4.46
C VAL A 193 1.67 13.55 -4.06
N TYR A 194 2.86 13.36 -3.46
CA TYR A 194 3.28 12.07 -2.92
C TYR A 194 2.29 11.51 -1.88
N LEU A 195 1.83 12.32 -0.92
CA LEU A 195 0.82 11.90 0.06
C LEU A 195 -0.54 11.60 -0.58
N SER A 196 -0.98 12.42 -1.54
CA SER A 196 -2.21 12.17 -2.29
C SER A 196 -2.15 10.87 -3.08
N LEU A 197 -1.03 10.63 -3.78
CA LEU A 197 -0.78 9.40 -4.51
C LEU A 197 -0.72 8.20 -3.58
N TYR A 198 -0.12 8.32 -2.40
CA TYR A 198 -0.11 7.26 -1.39
C TYR A 198 -1.54 6.82 -1.00
N ILE A 199 -2.46 7.76 -0.80
CA ILE A 199 -3.87 7.44 -0.51
C ILE A 199 -4.53 6.79 -1.74
N LEU A 200 -4.34 7.37 -2.94
CA LEU A 200 -4.94 6.86 -4.18
C LEU A 200 -4.48 5.44 -4.51
N VAL A 201 -3.21 5.11 -4.31
CA VAL A 201 -2.72 3.74 -4.56
C VAL A 201 -3.30 2.74 -3.57
N ASN A 202 -3.55 3.12 -2.31
CA ASN A 202 -4.23 2.24 -1.36
C ASN A 202 -5.68 1.96 -1.78
N ILE A 203 -6.40 2.98 -2.27
CA ILE A 203 -7.76 2.82 -2.82
C ILE A 203 -7.71 1.90 -4.06
N TRP A 204 -6.76 2.14 -4.97
CA TRP A 204 -6.55 1.32 -6.15
C TRP A 204 -6.26 -0.14 -5.79
N THR A 205 -5.37 -0.38 -4.82
CA THR A 205 -5.05 -1.73 -4.32
C THR A 205 -6.30 -2.44 -3.81
N ILE A 206 -7.24 -1.76 -3.17
CA ILE A 206 -8.51 -2.37 -2.76
C ILE A 206 -9.38 -2.69 -3.99
N SER A 207 -9.57 -1.71 -4.88
CA SER A 207 -10.42 -1.84 -6.07
C SER A 207 -10.05 -3.02 -6.97
N ILE A 208 -8.75 -3.28 -7.18
CA ILE A 208 -8.31 -4.38 -8.05
C ILE A 208 -8.56 -5.78 -7.48
N HIS A 209 -8.78 -5.89 -6.16
CA HIS A 209 -9.14 -7.14 -5.49
C HIS A 209 -10.64 -7.43 -5.50
N ASP A 210 -11.47 -6.47 -5.93
CA ASP A 210 -12.92 -6.63 -5.96
C ASP A 210 -13.44 -7.12 -7.32
N GLU A 211 -12.74 -6.76 -8.41
CA GLU A 211 -13.29 -6.91 -9.76
C GLU A 211 -12.90 -8.21 -10.47
N ASN A 212 -11.95 -8.98 -9.95
CA ASN A 212 -11.22 -9.99 -10.75
C ASN A 212 -11.44 -11.46 -10.38
N GLY A 213 -12.25 -11.77 -9.36
CA GLY A 213 -12.51 -13.16 -8.96
C GLY A 213 -13.10 -14.05 -10.07
N CYS A 214 -13.90 -13.49 -10.98
CA CYS A 214 -14.61 -14.27 -12.00
C CYS A 214 -14.17 -14.07 -13.46
N LYS A 215 -13.38 -13.04 -13.80
CA LYS A 215 -13.07 -12.77 -15.22
C LYS A 215 -11.96 -13.64 -15.80
N ASN A 216 -11.11 -14.23 -14.97
CA ASN A 216 -9.92 -14.96 -15.42
C ASN A 216 -10.05 -16.49 -15.44
N GLU A 217 -11.13 -17.09 -14.92
CA GLU A 217 -11.20 -18.55 -14.86
C GLU A 217 -11.23 -19.20 -16.26
N LYS A 218 -11.83 -18.54 -17.25
CA LYS A 218 -11.84 -19.02 -18.65
C LYS A 218 -10.47 -19.01 -19.34
N LEU A 219 -9.50 -18.24 -18.84
CA LEU A 219 -8.15 -18.16 -19.41
C LEU A 219 -7.18 -19.17 -18.77
N PHE A 220 -7.49 -19.67 -17.58
CA PHE A 220 -6.63 -20.60 -16.83
C PHE A 220 -7.22 -22.00 -16.64
N SER A 221 -8.50 -22.24 -16.96
CA SER A 221 -9.15 -23.55 -16.78
C SER A 221 -8.74 -24.58 -17.84
N GLY A 222 -8.05 -24.21 -18.92
CA GLY A 222 -7.59 -25.17 -19.92
C GLY A 222 -8.72 -25.99 -20.55
N GLU A 223 -9.96 -25.49 -20.52
CA GLU A 223 -11.06 -26.06 -21.30
C GLU A 223 -10.85 -25.68 -22.76
N LEU A 224 -10.07 -26.53 -23.44
CA LEU A 224 -10.11 -26.68 -24.88
C LEU A 224 -11.58 -26.81 -25.28
N THR A 225 -12.11 -25.77 -25.91
CA THR A 225 -13.36 -25.83 -26.68
C THR A 225 -13.23 -26.99 -27.66
N LYS A 226 -13.85 -28.12 -27.36
CA LYS A 226 -14.22 -29.10 -28.38
C LYS A 226 -15.28 -28.44 -29.24
N THR A 227 -14.86 -27.94 -30.38
CA THR A 227 -15.76 -27.65 -31.50
C THR A 227 -16.20 -28.98 -32.09
N GLU A 228 -17.51 -29.23 -32.05
CA GLU A 228 -18.20 -30.17 -32.94
C GLU A 228 -18.16 -29.67 -34.38
#